data_AF-A0A818P9Y4-F1
#
_entry.id   AF-A0A818P9Y4-F1
#
_cell.length_a   1.000
_cell.length_b   1.000
_cell.length_c   1.000
_cell.angle_alpha   90.00
_cell.angle_beta   90.00
_cell.angle_gamma   90.00
#
_symmetry.space_group_name_H-M   'P 1'
#
loop_
_entity.id
_entity.type
_entity.pdbx_description
1 polymer ?
#
loop_
_entity_poly.entity_id
_entity_poly.type
_entity_poly.pdbx_seq_one_letter_code
_entity_poly.pdbx_strand_id
1 'polypeptide(L)'
;METFVIASQSLQSITDICRRAATNELKIILFELNLSESAYPVKVDENSVVFNLGTLFRLVSSDRTSDGVWHAQLEFANDVMQHIKNQLRSKIGHRLTWLTFGSYLNSLDPKNKIAEEYYHYLTNLASNGFSLPSIYNNMGLMFMINEMYEKALKLFHEALNSTFTSSSPTIEQQYSSTMDLSSSSDPLADGHNILVKMAEISYMQGDYTTAIACYQQVIDNTSDQKLFDFCQTRINSLSHFSNA
;
A
#
# COMPACT_ATOMS: atom_id res chain seq x y z
N MET A 1 -25.95 -11.03 18.48
CA MET A 1 -26.75 -10.68 17.28
C MET A 1 -25.84 -10.89 16.09
N GLU A 2 -26.11 -11.94 15.32
CA GLU A 2 -25.28 -12.29 14.16
C GLU A 2 -25.66 -11.40 12.98
N THR A 3 -24.67 -10.95 12.22
CA THR A 3 -24.85 -10.14 11.01
C THR A 3 -24.28 -10.92 9.85
N PHE A 4 -25.04 -11.03 8.76
CA PHE A 4 -24.63 -11.71 7.55
C PHE A 4 -24.51 -10.70 6.42
N VAL A 5 -23.45 -10.82 5.63
CA VAL A 5 -23.25 -10.05 4.40
C VAL A 5 -23.29 -11.03 3.25
N ILE A 6 -24.18 -10.78 2.29
CA ILE A 6 -24.30 -11.58 1.06
C ILE A 6 -24.07 -10.62 -0.10
N ALA A 7 -23.13 -10.96 -0.97
CA ALA A 7 -22.84 -10.21 -2.18
C ALA A 7 -23.23 -11.02 -3.41
N SER A 8 -23.82 -10.37 -4.41
CA SER A 8 -24.14 -10.99 -5.70
C SER A 8 -24.04 -9.95 -6.82
N GLN A 9 -23.62 -10.39 -8.00
CA GLN A 9 -23.69 -9.58 -9.23
C GLN A 9 -25.09 -9.67 -9.88
N SER A 10 -25.96 -10.56 -9.39
CA SER A 10 -27.32 -10.73 -9.89
C SER A 10 -28.31 -10.01 -8.97
N LEU A 11 -28.85 -8.89 -9.43
CA LEU A 11 -29.89 -8.13 -8.71
C LEU A 11 -31.11 -9.01 -8.43
N GLN A 12 -31.50 -9.86 -9.39
CA GLN A 12 -32.63 -10.77 -9.22
C GLN A 12 -32.38 -11.76 -8.08
N SER A 13 -31.22 -12.42 -8.10
CA SER A 13 -30.88 -13.44 -7.09
C SER A 13 -30.81 -12.85 -5.68
N ILE A 14 -30.19 -11.68 -5.52
CA ILE A 14 -30.10 -11.05 -4.20
C ILE A 14 -31.46 -10.55 -3.71
N THR A 15 -32.29 -10.01 -4.60
CA THR A 15 -33.65 -9.57 -4.26
C THR A 15 -34.50 -10.74 -3.75
N ASP A 16 -34.41 -11.91 -4.39
CA ASP A 16 -35.13 -13.11 -3.97
C ASP A 16 -34.61 -13.67 -2.63
N ILE A 17 -33.33 -13.48 -2.33
CA ILE A 17 -32.76 -13.81 -1.00
C ILE A 17 -33.30 -12.82 0.04
N CYS A 18 -33.26 -11.51 -0.24
CA CYS A 18 -33.78 -10.49 0.66
C CYS A 18 -35.26 -10.72 1.00
N ARG A 19 -36.10 -11.01 0.01
CA ARG A 19 -37.53 -11.31 0.24
C ARG A 19 -37.75 -12.49 1.17
N ARG A 20 -37.06 -13.60 0.91
CA ARG A 20 -37.16 -14.82 1.74
C ARG A 20 -36.70 -14.55 3.17
N ALA A 21 -35.59 -13.83 3.33
CA ALA A 21 -35.07 -13.53 4.66
C ALA A 21 -35.96 -12.50 5.40
N ALA A 22 -36.55 -11.52 4.72
CA ALA A 22 -37.53 -10.60 5.29
C ALA A 22 -38.81 -11.32 5.76
N THR A 23 -39.25 -12.36 5.02
CA THR A 23 -40.39 -13.22 5.43
C THR A 23 -40.11 -14.00 6.72
N ASN A 24 -38.83 -14.23 7.04
CA ASN A 24 -38.38 -14.83 8.30
C ASN A 24 -38.06 -13.78 9.38
N GLU A 25 -38.67 -12.59 9.28
CA GLU A 25 -38.56 -11.48 10.25
C GLU A 25 -37.14 -10.92 10.42
N LEU A 26 -36.22 -11.21 9.49
CA LEU A 26 -34.90 -10.60 9.49
C LEU A 26 -34.98 -9.15 8.99
N LYS A 27 -34.24 -8.26 9.65
CA LYS A 27 -34.05 -6.89 9.18
C LYS A 27 -33.01 -6.88 8.08
N ILE A 28 -33.39 -6.39 6.90
CA ILE A 28 -32.54 -6.44 5.72
C ILE A 28 -32.37 -5.07 5.11
N ILE A 29 -31.13 -4.79 4.74
CA ILE A 29 -30.74 -3.64 3.94
C ILE A 29 -30.06 -4.20 2.70
N LEU A 30 -30.63 -3.91 1.54
CA LEU A 30 -30.07 -4.20 0.22
C LEU A 30 -29.29 -2.98 -0.25
N PHE A 31 -27.97 -3.11 -0.37
CA PHE A 31 -27.12 -2.12 -0.99
C PHE A 31 -26.92 -2.45 -2.47
N GLU A 32 -27.40 -1.58 -3.35
CA GLU A 32 -27.15 -1.65 -4.79
C GLU A 32 -25.98 -0.73 -5.14
N LEU A 33 -24.86 -1.31 -5.58
CA LEU A 33 -23.64 -0.58 -5.90
C LEU A 33 -23.57 -0.32 -7.40
N ASN A 34 -23.70 0.95 -7.81
CA ASN A 34 -23.43 1.36 -9.19
C ASN A 34 -21.92 1.59 -9.36
N LEU A 35 -21.25 0.64 -10.00
CA LEU A 35 -19.81 0.63 -10.19
C LEU A 35 -19.44 1.30 -11.52
N SER A 36 -18.54 2.29 -11.46
CA SER A 36 -17.87 2.82 -12.66
C SER A 36 -16.67 1.94 -13.03
N GLU A 37 -16.14 2.08 -14.25
CA GLU A 37 -14.92 1.35 -14.69
C GLU A 37 -13.74 1.52 -13.71
N SER A 38 -13.63 2.69 -13.06
CA SER A 38 -12.58 2.99 -12.08
C SER A 38 -12.77 2.35 -10.70
N ALA A 39 -13.97 1.85 -10.41
CA ALA A 39 -14.34 1.24 -9.13
C ALA A 39 -14.64 -0.26 -9.27
N TYR A 40 -14.28 -0.85 -10.40
CA TYR A 40 -14.54 -2.25 -10.66
C TYR A 40 -13.75 -3.12 -9.66
N PRO A 41 -14.43 -3.97 -8.87
CA PRO A 41 -13.78 -4.76 -7.85
C PRO A 41 -12.92 -5.83 -8.51
N VAL A 42 -11.75 -6.08 -7.94
CA VAL A 42 -10.83 -7.12 -8.40
C VAL A 42 -11.26 -8.43 -7.77
N LYS A 43 -11.47 -9.47 -8.59
CA LYS A 43 -11.73 -10.82 -8.10
C LYS A 43 -10.41 -11.41 -7.61
N VAL A 44 -10.38 -11.80 -6.32
CA VAL A 44 -9.20 -12.41 -5.69
C VAL A 44 -9.26 -13.93 -5.79
N ASP A 45 -10.44 -14.51 -5.56
CA ASP A 45 -10.71 -15.94 -5.71
C ASP A 45 -12.19 -16.16 -6.08
N GLU A 46 -12.68 -17.41 -6.07
CA GLU A 46 -14.06 -17.75 -6.43
C GLU A 46 -15.12 -17.08 -5.54
N ASN A 47 -14.79 -16.79 -4.29
CA ASN A 47 -15.69 -16.29 -3.25
C ASN A 47 -15.34 -14.88 -2.77
N SER A 48 -14.23 -14.30 -3.21
CA SER A 48 -13.71 -13.04 -2.70
C SER A 48 -13.51 -12.00 -3.80
N VAL A 49 -14.06 -10.80 -3.57
CA VAL A 49 -13.79 -9.61 -4.36
C VAL A 49 -13.24 -8.50 -3.45
N VAL A 50 -12.30 -7.73 -3.97
CA VAL A 50 -11.67 -6.63 -3.23
C VAL A 50 -11.86 -5.34 -4.02
N PHE A 51 -12.39 -4.32 -3.35
CA PHE A 51 -12.44 -2.98 -3.88
C PHE A 51 -11.07 -2.31 -3.76
N ASN A 52 -10.78 -1.40 -4.68
CA ASN A 52 -9.60 -0.56 -4.57
C ASN A 52 -9.60 0.22 -3.25
N LEU A 53 -8.42 0.39 -2.67
CA LEU A 53 -8.25 1.16 -1.45
C LEU A 53 -8.83 2.58 -1.63
N GLY A 54 -9.65 3.00 -0.68
CA GLY A 54 -10.37 4.26 -0.78
C GLY A 54 -11.57 4.20 -1.73
N THR A 55 -12.22 3.04 -1.87
CA THR A 55 -13.53 3.03 -2.53
C THR A 55 -14.56 3.61 -1.56
N LEU A 56 -15.08 4.79 -1.89
CA LEU A 56 -16.18 5.42 -1.16
C LEU A 56 -17.43 5.41 -2.01
N PHE A 57 -18.54 5.13 -1.34
CA PHE A 57 -19.87 5.17 -1.94
C PHE A 57 -20.69 6.29 -1.29
N ARG A 58 -21.43 7.03 -2.12
CA ARG A 58 -22.40 8.02 -1.69
C ARG A 58 -23.79 7.40 -1.75
N LEU A 59 -24.59 7.61 -0.70
CA LEU A 59 -26.00 7.25 -0.71
C LEU A 59 -26.75 8.18 -1.68
N VAL A 60 -27.38 7.58 -2.69
CA VAL A 60 -28.17 8.30 -3.70
C VAL A 60 -29.63 8.33 -3.28
N SER A 61 -30.17 7.17 -2.90
CA SER A 61 -31.55 7.01 -2.47
C SER A 61 -31.65 5.89 -1.44
N SER A 62 -32.68 5.95 -0.60
CA SER A 62 -33.03 4.88 0.31
C SER A 62 -34.53 4.82 0.48
N ASP A 63 -35.14 3.70 0.15
CA ASP A 63 -36.57 3.49 0.26
C ASP A 63 -36.86 2.14 0.87
N ARG A 64 -38.00 2.04 1.58
CA ARG A 64 -38.46 0.76 2.12
C ARG A 64 -39.47 0.16 1.17
N THR A 65 -39.16 -1.02 0.66
CA THR A 65 -40.03 -1.78 -0.24
C THR A 65 -41.23 -2.36 0.53
N SER A 66 -42.27 -2.74 -0.20
CA SER A 66 -43.51 -3.29 0.39
C SER A 66 -43.30 -4.60 1.14
N ASP A 67 -42.26 -5.35 0.81
CA ASP A 67 -41.83 -6.57 1.50
C ASP A 67 -40.95 -6.30 2.73
N GLY A 68 -40.78 -5.03 3.12
CA GLY A 68 -40.13 -4.60 4.35
C GLY A 68 -38.61 -4.47 4.27
N VAL A 69 -38.00 -4.73 3.11
CA VAL A 69 -36.57 -4.55 2.84
C VAL A 69 -36.24 -3.06 2.67
N TRP A 70 -35.14 -2.61 3.25
CA TRP A 70 -34.60 -1.29 2.94
C TRP A 70 -33.70 -1.40 1.71
N HIS A 71 -34.05 -0.72 0.63
CA HIS A 71 -33.24 -0.65 -0.58
C HIS A 71 -32.49 0.67 -0.59
N ALA A 72 -31.16 0.59 -0.56
CA ALA A 72 -30.26 1.74 -0.62
C ALA A 72 -29.43 1.68 -1.91
N GLN A 73 -29.55 2.71 -2.75
CA GLN A 73 -28.74 2.84 -3.95
C GLN A 73 -27.52 3.69 -3.66
N LEU A 74 -26.36 3.17 -4.07
CA LEU A 74 -25.05 3.74 -3.81
C LEU A 74 -24.33 4.01 -5.13
N GLU A 75 -23.74 5.19 -5.26
CA GLU A 75 -22.86 5.54 -6.39
C GLU A 75 -21.41 5.71 -5.93
N PHE A 76 -20.47 5.46 -6.83
CA PHE A 76 -19.06 5.67 -6.55
C PHE A 76 -18.74 7.17 -6.41
N ALA A 77 -18.28 7.59 -5.22
CA ALA A 77 -17.97 8.98 -4.89
C ALA A 77 -16.55 9.37 -5.35
N ASN A 78 -16.31 9.31 -6.66
CA ASN A 78 -14.97 9.52 -7.23
C ASN A 78 -14.41 10.91 -6.91
N ASP A 79 -15.24 11.95 -7.00
CA ASP A 79 -14.88 13.34 -6.69
C ASP A 79 -14.35 13.51 -5.26
N VAL A 80 -15.08 12.97 -4.29
CA VAL A 80 -14.70 13.00 -2.86
C VAL A 80 -13.41 12.22 -2.64
N MET A 81 -13.29 11.05 -3.25
CA MET A 81 -12.09 10.24 -3.13
C MET A 81 -10.87 10.91 -3.76
N GLN A 82 -11.00 11.53 -4.93
CA GLN A 82 -9.93 12.30 -5.54
C GLN A 82 -9.51 13.49 -4.66
N HIS A 83 -10.48 14.17 -4.05
CA HIS A 83 -10.20 15.23 -3.10
C HIS A 83 -9.42 14.72 -1.89
N ILE A 84 -9.85 13.60 -1.30
CA ILE A 84 -9.13 12.95 -0.19
C ILE A 84 -7.73 12.56 -0.65
N LYS A 85 -7.57 11.87 -1.78
CA LYS A 85 -6.25 11.49 -2.34
C LYS A 85 -5.33 12.70 -2.51
N ASN A 86 -5.85 13.83 -2.96
CA ASN A 86 -5.07 15.07 -3.11
C ASN A 86 -4.66 15.67 -1.76
N GLN A 87 -5.55 15.70 -0.77
CA GLN A 87 -5.23 16.13 0.59
C GLN A 87 -4.22 15.19 1.27
N LEU A 88 -4.33 13.89 1.01
CA LEU A 88 -3.40 12.90 1.54
C LEU A 88 -2.04 13.06 0.90
N ARG A 89 -1.99 13.25 -0.43
CA ARG A 89 -0.76 13.52 -1.16
C ARG A 89 -0.04 14.75 -0.64
N SER A 90 -0.74 15.83 -0.30
CA SER A 90 -0.09 17.02 0.27
C SER A 90 0.49 16.77 1.66
N LYS A 91 -0.08 15.84 2.45
CA LYS A 91 0.44 15.48 3.77
C LYS A 91 1.62 14.50 3.73
N ILE A 92 1.55 13.47 2.89
CA ILE A 92 2.55 12.38 2.86
C ILE A 92 3.58 12.54 1.74
N GLY A 93 3.43 13.53 0.85
CA GLY A 93 4.33 13.78 -0.29
C GLY A 93 4.17 12.80 -1.47
N HIS A 94 3.41 11.72 -1.29
CA HIS A 94 3.26 10.63 -2.26
C HIS A 94 1.80 10.37 -2.62
N ARG A 95 1.56 9.73 -3.76
CA ARG A 95 0.22 9.29 -4.18
C ARG A 95 -0.25 8.18 -3.24
N LEU A 96 -1.53 8.20 -2.85
CA LEU A 96 -2.13 7.12 -2.07
C LEU A 96 -2.27 5.85 -2.92
N THR A 97 -1.54 4.81 -2.53
CA THR A 97 -1.55 3.46 -3.09
C THR A 97 -1.67 2.45 -1.95
N TRP A 98 -1.82 1.16 -2.28
CA TRP A 98 -1.74 0.11 -1.25
C TRP A 98 -0.39 0.16 -0.51
N LEU A 99 0.73 0.45 -1.20
CA LEU A 99 2.03 0.52 -0.54
C LEU A 99 2.18 1.75 0.38
N THR A 100 1.68 2.91 -0.04
CA THR A 100 1.83 4.16 0.73
C THR A 100 0.75 4.36 1.78
N PHE A 101 -0.31 3.54 1.80
CA PHE A 101 -1.35 3.64 2.81
C PHE A 101 -0.84 3.38 4.23
N GLY A 102 0.09 2.45 4.40
CA GLY A 102 0.71 2.22 5.71
C GLY A 102 1.47 3.46 6.22
N SER A 103 2.14 4.20 5.33
CA SER A 103 2.76 5.48 5.66
C SER A 103 1.72 6.53 6.06
N TYR A 104 0.56 6.54 5.41
CA TYR A 104 -0.55 7.39 5.82
C TYR A 104 -1.08 7.01 7.21
N LEU A 105 -1.32 5.73 7.48
CA LEU A 105 -1.74 5.23 8.79
C LEU A 105 -0.73 5.64 9.88
N ASN A 106 0.57 5.53 9.59
CA ASN A 106 1.63 5.96 10.49
C ASN A 106 1.60 7.48 10.74
N SER A 107 1.29 8.29 9.72
CA SER A 107 1.18 9.75 9.89
C SER A 107 0.00 10.19 10.77
N LEU A 108 -1.05 9.36 10.86
CA LEU A 108 -2.20 9.64 11.73
C LEU A 108 -1.90 9.37 13.20
N ASP A 109 -1.21 8.27 13.48
CA ASP A 109 -0.80 7.90 14.83
C ASP A 109 0.48 7.04 14.79
N PRO A 110 1.67 7.68 14.87
CA PRO A 110 2.95 6.97 14.84
C PRO A 110 3.14 6.01 16.01
N LYS A 111 2.38 6.16 17.09
CA LYS A 111 2.48 5.33 18.30
C LYS A 111 1.63 4.08 18.22
N ASN A 112 0.73 4.00 17.26
CA ASN A 112 -0.15 2.86 17.07
C ASN A 112 0.46 1.84 16.09
N LYS A 113 0.20 0.55 16.34
CA LYS A 113 0.68 -0.56 15.53
C LYS A 113 -0.14 -0.81 14.25
N ILE A 114 -1.21 -0.05 14.02
CA ILE A 114 -2.08 -0.22 12.85
C ILE A 114 -1.28 -0.21 11.52
N ALA A 115 -0.29 0.67 11.38
CA ALA A 115 0.53 0.71 10.17
C ALA A 115 1.42 -0.54 10.03
N GLU A 116 2.00 -1.03 11.13
CA GLU A 116 2.79 -2.28 11.18
C GLU A 116 1.92 -3.49 10.84
N GLU A 117 0.73 -3.59 11.45
CA GLU A 117 -0.26 -4.65 11.19
C GLU A 117 -0.72 -4.65 9.73
N TYR A 118 -0.93 -3.47 9.15
CA TYR A 118 -1.29 -3.31 7.75
C TYR A 118 -0.18 -3.83 6.81
N TYR A 119 1.09 -3.49 7.05
CA TYR A 119 2.18 -4.00 6.24
C TYR A 119 2.35 -5.52 6.38
N HIS A 120 2.15 -6.08 7.58
CA HIS A 120 2.13 -7.54 7.76
C HIS A 120 0.97 -8.20 7.00
N TYR A 121 -0.21 -7.58 6.99
CA TYR A 121 -1.31 -8.04 6.16
C TYR A 121 -0.93 -8.05 4.67
N LEU A 122 -0.28 -6.99 4.17
CA LEU A 122 0.22 -6.96 2.78
C LEU A 122 1.27 -8.05 2.50
N THR A 123 2.17 -8.36 3.43
CA THR A 123 3.13 -9.47 3.25
C THR A 123 2.45 -10.81 3.05
N ASN A 124 1.33 -11.05 3.75
CA ASN A 124 0.53 -12.28 3.58
C ASN A 124 -0.19 -12.33 2.22
N LEU A 125 -0.45 -11.17 1.61
CA LEU A 125 -1.02 -11.07 0.27
C LEU A 125 0.03 -11.08 -0.85
N ALA A 126 1.34 -11.12 -0.53
CA ALA A 126 2.40 -11.01 -1.53
C ALA A 126 2.38 -12.12 -2.59
N SER A 127 1.81 -13.29 -2.28
CA SER A 127 1.55 -14.36 -3.27
C SER A 127 0.60 -13.93 -4.41
N ASN A 128 -0.13 -12.83 -4.23
CA ASN A 128 -1.19 -12.36 -5.13
C ASN A 128 -0.78 -11.13 -5.94
N GLY A 129 0.53 -10.91 -6.16
CA GLY A 129 1.04 -9.88 -7.08
C GLY A 129 1.51 -8.58 -6.43
N PHE A 130 1.68 -8.54 -5.09
CA PHE A 130 2.40 -7.45 -4.44
C PHE A 130 3.91 -7.72 -4.42
N SER A 131 4.71 -6.70 -4.75
CA SER A 131 6.17 -6.77 -4.63
C SER A 131 6.57 -6.82 -3.16
N LEU A 132 7.02 -7.99 -2.70
CA LEU A 132 7.54 -8.18 -1.34
C LEU A 132 8.71 -7.23 -1.02
N PRO A 133 9.69 -7.00 -1.94
CA PRO A 133 10.71 -5.96 -1.72
C PRO A 133 10.12 -4.57 -1.45
N SER A 134 9.10 -4.17 -2.23
CA SER A 134 8.47 -2.87 -2.07
C SER A 134 7.70 -2.75 -0.75
N ILE A 135 7.07 -3.84 -0.28
CA ILE A 135 6.42 -3.89 1.03
C ILE A 135 7.46 -3.69 2.14
N TYR A 136 8.55 -4.45 2.13
CA TYR A 136 9.62 -4.33 3.13
C TYR A 136 10.28 -2.95 3.11
N ASN A 137 10.52 -2.37 1.93
CA ASN A 137 11.05 -1.01 1.80
C ASN A 137 10.11 0.02 2.46
N ASN A 138 8.80 -0.02 2.17
CA ASN A 138 7.84 0.93 2.76
C ASN A 138 7.70 0.73 4.27
N MET A 139 7.72 -0.51 4.75
CA MET A 139 7.71 -0.81 6.19
C MET A 139 9.00 -0.33 6.88
N GLY A 140 10.15 -0.45 6.22
CA GLY A 140 11.43 0.08 6.68
C GLY A 140 11.42 1.60 6.80
N LEU A 141 10.88 2.31 5.80
CA LEU A 141 10.69 3.76 5.84
C LEU A 141 9.81 4.21 7.01
N MET A 142 8.73 3.47 7.28
CA MET A 142 7.86 3.73 8.43
C MET A 142 8.64 3.66 9.75
N PHE A 143 9.43 2.60 9.96
CA PHE A 143 10.25 2.48 11.17
C PHE A 143 11.37 3.51 11.25
N MET A 144 11.95 3.90 10.11
CA MET A 144 12.95 4.97 10.04
C MET A 144 12.36 6.32 10.50
N ILE A 145 11.16 6.67 10.03
CA ILE A 145 10.44 7.88 10.45
C ILE A 145 10.14 7.87 11.95
N ASN A 146 9.88 6.69 12.51
CA ASN A 146 9.63 6.51 13.94
C ASN A 146 10.91 6.30 14.76
N GLU A 147 12.09 6.55 14.18
CA GLU A 147 13.42 6.42 14.81
C GLU A 147 13.71 4.99 15.34
N MET A 148 13.00 3.99 14.84
CA MET A 148 13.19 2.57 15.16
C MET A 148 14.23 1.95 14.21
N TYR A 149 15.45 2.49 14.25
CA TYR A 149 16.50 2.23 13.27
C TYR A 149 16.85 0.74 13.09
N GLU A 150 16.93 -0.03 14.17
CA GLU A 150 17.23 -1.48 14.08
C GLU A 150 16.16 -2.26 13.29
N LYS A 151 14.88 -1.93 13.50
CA LYS A 151 13.79 -2.54 12.73
C LYS A 151 13.85 -2.10 11.27
N ALA A 152 14.11 -0.82 11.03
CA ALA A 152 14.22 -0.27 9.68
C ALA A 152 15.35 -0.94 8.87
N LEU A 153 16.55 -1.05 9.44
CA LEU A 153 17.68 -1.72 8.82
C LEU A 153 17.39 -3.18 8.50
N LYS A 154 16.77 -3.92 9.43
CA LYS A 154 16.38 -5.31 9.20
C LYS A 154 15.47 -5.44 7.96
N LEU A 155 14.46 -4.57 7.85
CA LEU A 155 13.52 -4.60 6.73
C LEU A 155 14.15 -4.14 5.42
N PHE A 156 15.07 -3.16 5.46
CA PHE A 156 15.83 -2.77 4.27
C PHE A 156 16.73 -3.89 3.76
N HIS A 157 17.35 -4.66 4.66
CA HIS A 157 18.07 -5.87 4.27
C HIS A 157 17.15 -6.93 3.65
N GLU A 158 15.97 -7.18 4.24
CA GLU A 158 14.98 -8.10 3.67
C GLU A 158 14.50 -7.65 2.29
N ALA A 159 14.31 -6.34 2.09
CA ALA A 159 13.97 -5.75 0.79
C ALA A 159 15.07 -5.99 -0.25
N LEU A 160 16.33 -5.65 0.07
CA LEU A 160 17.47 -5.86 -0.84
C LEU A 160 17.63 -7.33 -1.22
N ASN A 161 17.63 -8.25 -0.24
CA ASN A 161 17.77 -9.69 -0.51
C ASN A 161 16.65 -10.23 -1.42
N SER A 162 15.45 -9.63 -1.34
CA SER A 162 14.31 -9.99 -2.17
C SER A 162 14.41 -9.41 -3.59
N THR A 163 15.08 -8.26 -3.79
CA THR A 163 15.34 -7.71 -5.14
C THR A 163 16.35 -8.53 -5.94
N PHE A 164 17.37 -9.11 -5.30
CA PHE A 164 18.39 -9.92 -5.99
C PHE A 164 17.92 -11.34 -6.37
N THR A 165 16.78 -11.79 -5.85
CA THR A 165 16.23 -13.13 -6.10
C THR A 165 15.08 -13.14 -7.10
N SER A 166 14.53 -11.98 -7.46
CA SER A 166 13.32 -11.83 -8.28
C SER A 166 13.60 -11.44 -9.74
N SER A 167 14.49 -12.17 -10.41
CA SER A 167 14.58 -12.17 -11.88
C SER A 167 13.50 -13.08 -12.50
N SER A 168 12.22 -12.75 -12.30
CA SER A 168 11.12 -13.38 -13.06
C SER A 168 10.04 -12.36 -13.44
N PRO A 169 9.83 -12.10 -14.76
CA PRO A 169 9.09 -10.93 -15.24
C PRO A 169 7.56 -11.12 -15.35
N THR A 170 6.92 -12.03 -14.60
CA THR A 170 5.62 -12.58 -15.04
C THR A 170 4.35 -12.09 -14.34
N ILE A 171 4.38 -11.21 -13.33
CA ILE A 171 3.14 -10.82 -12.60
C ILE A 171 2.75 -9.34 -12.72
N GLU A 172 3.68 -8.43 -13.07
CA GLU A 172 3.38 -6.99 -13.15
C GLU A 172 2.37 -6.62 -14.24
N GLN A 173 2.24 -7.41 -15.30
CA GLN A 173 1.39 -7.05 -16.44
C GLN A 173 -0.11 -7.28 -16.21
N GLN A 174 -0.50 -8.20 -15.32
CA GLN A 174 -1.92 -8.59 -15.19
C GLN A 174 -2.73 -7.65 -14.27
N TYR A 175 -2.08 -6.91 -13.36
CA TYR A 175 -2.75 -6.01 -12.41
C TYR A 175 -2.43 -4.51 -12.62
N SER A 176 -1.52 -4.17 -13.55
CA SER A 176 -1.08 -2.79 -13.83
C SER A 176 -2.20 -1.83 -14.26
N SER A 177 -3.32 -2.34 -14.77
CA SER A 177 -4.41 -1.50 -15.30
C SER A 177 -5.46 -1.08 -14.26
N THR A 178 -5.56 -1.77 -13.11
CA THR A 178 -6.66 -1.56 -12.14
C THR A 178 -6.22 -1.40 -10.70
N MET A 179 -5.05 -1.93 -10.33
CA MET A 179 -4.48 -1.85 -9.00
C MET A 179 -3.23 -0.98 -9.10
N ASP A 180 -3.25 0.21 -8.50
CA ASP A 180 -2.15 1.17 -8.50
C ASP A 180 -1.03 0.66 -7.58
N LEU A 181 -0.38 -0.42 -8.04
CA LEU A 181 0.64 -1.21 -7.33
C LEU A 181 2.05 -0.67 -7.57
N SER A 182 2.23 0.30 -8.46
CA SER A 182 3.55 0.79 -8.84
C SER A 182 4.05 1.90 -7.90
N SER A 183 5.10 1.58 -7.14
CA SER A 183 6.24 2.50 -7.12
C SER A 183 6.98 2.29 -8.44
N SER A 184 7.21 3.38 -9.16
CA SER A 184 7.80 3.45 -10.49
C SER A 184 9.04 2.56 -10.71
N SER A 185 8.98 1.72 -11.75
CA SER A 185 10.02 1.45 -12.75
C SER A 185 11.51 1.45 -12.32
N ASP A 186 12.12 0.26 -12.42
CA ASP A 186 13.55 -0.10 -12.28
C ASP A 186 13.95 -0.67 -10.89
N PRO A 187 14.09 -2.01 -10.77
CA PRO A 187 14.59 -2.67 -9.55
C PRO A 187 15.96 -2.16 -9.07
N LEU A 188 16.83 -1.67 -9.97
CA LEU A 188 18.11 -1.05 -9.56
C LEU A 188 17.89 0.32 -8.91
N ALA A 189 16.91 1.09 -9.37
CA ALA A 189 16.57 2.38 -8.74
C ALA A 189 16.02 2.17 -7.32
N ASP A 190 15.26 1.09 -7.10
CA ASP A 190 14.80 0.69 -5.78
C ASP A 190 15.95 0.23 -4.88
N GLY A 191 16.89 -0.57 -5.41
CA GLY A 191 18.06 -1.05 -4.67
C GLY A 191 18.99 0.09 -4.21
N HIS A 192 19.31 1.03 -5.10
CA HIS A 192 20.11 2.20 -4.75
C HIS A 192 19.44 3.07 -3.68
N ASN A 193 18.11 3.26 -3.76
CA ASN A 193 17.37 4.02 -2.76
C ASN A 193 17.44 3.34 -1.37
N ILE A 194 17.26 2.02 -1.31
CA ILE A 194 17.37 1.27 -0.06
C ILE A 194 18.79 1.41 0.53
N LEU A 195 19.84 1.29 -0.28
CA LEU A 195 21.22 1.49 0.16
C LEU A 195 21.46 2.90 0.71
N VAL A 196 20.92 3.94 0.07
CA VAL A 196 20.97 5.32 0.58
C VAL A 196 20.26 5.43 1.93
N LYS A 197 19.09 4.79 2.11
CA LYS A 197 18.36 4.81 3.39
C LYS A 197 19.09 4.08 4.50
N MET A 198 19.70 2.94 4.20
CA MET A 198 20.57 2.25 5.15
C MET A 198 21.77 3.14 5.54
N ALA A 199 22.41 3.81 4.57
CA ALA A 199 23.51 4.73 4.85
C ALA A 199 23.09 5.90 5.75
N GLU A 200 21.91 6.50 5.50
CA GLU A 200 21.34 7.55 6.33
C GLU A 200 21.09 7.08 7.77
N ILE A 201 20.57 5.87 7.95
CA ILE A 201 20.37 5.29 9.29
C ILE A 201 21.70 5.04 9.99
N SER A 202 22.66 4.38 9.34
CA SER A 202 23.98 4.12 9.92
C SER A 202 24.67 5.42 10.32
N TYR A 203 24.55 6.47 9.52
CA TYR A 203 25.02 7.81 9.87
C TYR A 203 24.34 8.35 11.14
N MET A 204 23.01 8.26 11.25
CA MET A 204 22.27 8.70 12.45
C MET A 204 22.66 7.92 13.71
N GLN A 205 23.08 6.66 13.56
CA GLN A 205 23.58 5.81 14.65
C GLN A 205 25.07 6.02 14.96
N GLY A 206 25.78 6.85 14.18
CA GLY A 206 27.22 7.08 14.31
C GLY A 206 28.12 5.99 13.72
N ASP A 207 27.55 4.99 13.02
CA ASP A 207 28.29 3.98 12.28
C ASP A 207 28.68 4.50 10.89
N TYR A 208 29.69 5.38 10.87
CA TYR A 208 30.17 6.00 9.64
C TYR A 208 30.81 5.00 8.67
N THR A 209 31.36 3.90 9.19
CA THR A 209 31.95 2.85 8.37
C THR A 209 30.90 2.17 7.50
N THR A 210 29.79 1.75 8.12
CA THR A 210 28.66 1.15 7.38
C THR A 210 28.00 2.17 6.46
N ALA A 211 27.85 3.43 6.91
CA ALA A 211 27.29 4.48 6.06
C ALA A 211 28.11 4.72 4.77
N ILE A 212 29.44 4.81 4.90
CA ILE A 212 30.35 4.95 3.75
C ILE A 212 30.26 3.72 2.84
N ALA A 213 30.25 2.51 3.40
CA ALA A 213 30.16 1.28 2.63
C ALA A 213 28.88 1.23 1.78
N CYS A 214 27.73 1.62 2.34
CA CYS A 214 26.48 1.70 1.60
C CYS A 214 26.52 2.74 0.47
N TYR A 215 27.05 3.95 0.71
CA TYR A 215 27.19 4.96 -0.35
C TYR A 215 28.16 4.51 -1.45
N GLN A 216 29.24 3.82 -1.10
CA GLN A 216 30.20 3.30 -2.07
C GLN A 216 29.56 2.24 -2.98
N GLN A 217 28.75 1.34 -2.43
CA GLN A 217 28.01 0.37 -3.23
C GLN A 217 27.07 1.04 -4.26
N VAL A 218 26.47 2.17 -3.91
CA VAL A 218 25.66 2.95 -4.86
C VAL A 218 26.53 3.55 -5.96
N ILE A 219 27.68 4.14 -5.60
CA ILE A 219 28.62 4.70 -6.58
C ILE A 219 29.11 3.65 -7.57
N ASP A 220 29.45 2.46 -7.08
CA ASP A 220 30.02 1.38 -7.88
C ASP A 220 29.04 0.83 -8.92
N ASN A 221 27.73 1.02 -8.71
CA ASN A 221 26.66 0.42 -9.52
C ASN A 221 25.73 1.44 -10.21
N THR A 222 25.95 2.75 -10.01
CA THR A 222 25.10 3.79 -10.62
C THR A 222 25.66 4.33 -11.93
N SER A 223 24.79 4.55 -12.90
CA SER A 223 25.05 5.37 -14.09
C SER A 223 24.45 6.78 -13.99
N ASP A 224 23.68 7.06 -12.93
CA ASP A 224 23.10 8.38 -12.66
C ASP A 224 24.15 9.28 -12.00
N GLN A 225 24.59 10.30 -12.75
CA GLN A 225 25.57 11.28 -12.30
C GLN A 225 25.11 12.06 -11.06
N LYS A 226 23.81 12.38 -10.94
CA LYS A 226 23.31 13.13 -9.77
C LYS A 226 23.40 12.28 -8.51
N LEU A 227 23.08 11.00 -8.62
CA LEU A 227 23.18 10.06 -7.52
C LEU A 227 24.64 9.81 -7.15
N PHE A 228 25.52 9.69 -8.15
CA PHE A 228 26.97 9.63 -7.95
C PHE A 228 27.47 10.84 -7.15
N ASP A 229 27.19 12.05 -7.62
CA ASP A 229 27.67 13.29 -6.99
C ASP A 229 27.14 13.44 -5.55
N PHE A 230 25.88 13.04 -5.32
CA PHE A 230 25.26 13.02 -4.00
C PHE A 230 26.00 12.07 -3.04
N CYS A 231 26.18 10.81 -3.43
CA CYS A 231 26.87 9.81 -2.61
C CYS A 231 28.34 10.20 -2.35
N GLN A 232 29.04 10.71 -3.37
CA GLN A 232 30.43 11.12 -3.25
C GLN A 232 30.58 12.29 -2.26
N THR A 233 29.67 13.26 -2.31
CA THR A 233 29.65 14.38 -1.37
C THR A 233 29.45 13.90 0.07
N ARG A 234 28.55 12.92 0.28
CA ARG A 234 28.33 12.31 1.59
C ARG A 234 29.58 11.58 2.08
N ILE A 235 30.20 10.72 1.28
CA ILE A 235 31.43 10.00 1.66
C ILE A 235 32.54 10.98 2.08
N ASN A 236 32.77 12.03 1.31
CA ASN A 236 33.79 13.03 1.62
C ASN A 236 33.53 13.70 2.98
N SER A 237 32.27 14.02 3.28
CA SER A 237 31.89 14.60 4.58
C SER A 237 32.10 13.64 5.76
N LEU A 238 31.96 12.33 5.53
CA LEU A 238 32.03 11.29 6.57
C LEU A 238 33.45 10.78 6.82
N SER A 239 34.32 10.87 5.81
CA SER A 239 35.71 10.38 5.88
C SER A 239 36.56 11.11 6.92
N HIS A 240 36.13 12.31 7.35
CA HIS A 240 36.75 13.03 8.46
C HIS A 240 36.41 12.44 9.85
N PHE A 241 35.31 11.69 9.96
CA PHE A 241 34.83 11.11 11.21
C PHE A 241 35.21 9.62 11.36
N SER A 242 35.47 8.92 10.27
CA SER A 242 35.84 7.48 10.31
C SER A 242 37.32 7.21 10.64
N ASN A 243 38.17 8.25 10.64
CA ASN A 243 39.61 8.17 10.90
C ASN A 243 40.00 8.62 12.33
N ALA A 244 39.01 8.84 13.21
CA ALA A 244 39.18 9.24 14.60
C ALA A 244 38.85 8.07 15.54
#